data_AF-A0A4U3AXH8-F1
#
_entry.id   AF-A0A4U3AXH8-F1
#
_cell.length_a   1.000
_cell.length_b   1.000
_cell.length_c   1.000
_cell.angle_alpha   90.00
_cell.angle_beta   90.00
_cell.angle_gamma   90.00
#
_symmetry.space_group_name_H-M   'P 1'
#
loop_
_entity.id
_entity.type
_entity.pdbx_description
1 polymer ?
#
loop_
_entity_poly.entity_id
_entity_poly.type
_entity_poly.pdbx_seq_one_letter_code
_entity_poly.pdbx_strand_id
1 'polypeptide(L)'
;SLIKEVVAEMEKYAHYNHNITFENQNYFGGISDLSYVGLQNPLDSMSSLVDNMPLWDKGYSIPLQDLEEFDVPVLNMGPVGKDAHQWTERLDVNYAFETLLDMLPKCIEKLLVSNKITQS
;
A
#
# COMPACT_ATOMS: atom_id res chain seq x y z
N SER A 1 -15.08 -3.74 1.16
CA SER A 1 -14.37 -2.77 2.02
C SER A 1 -14.03 -1.61 1.13
N LEU A 2 -14.04 -0.40 1.68
CA LEU A 2 -13.81 0.82 0.91
C LEU A 2 -12.60 0.72 -0.03
N ILE A 3 -11.46 0.24 0.47
CA ILE A 3 -10.25 0.07 -0.34
C ILE A 3 -10.46 -0.89 -1.52
N LYS A 4 -11.09 -2.06 -1.31
CA LYS A 4 -11.35 -3.02 -2.40
C LYS A 4 -12.26 -2.44 -3.48
N GLU A 5 -13.26 -1.66 -3.07
CA GLU A 5 -14.17 -0.98 -4.00
C GLU A 5 -13.46 0.11 -4.79
N VAL A 6 -12.65 0.94 -4.13
CA VAL A 6 -11.85 1.96 -4.81
C VAL A 6 -10.84 1.33 -5.76
N VAL A 7 -10.15 0.26 -5.38
CA VAL A 7 -9.22 -0.48 -6.26
C VAL A 7 -9.95 -0.96 -7.52
N ALA A 8 -11.09 -1.63 -7.39
CA ALA A 8 -11.84 -2.11 -8.54
C ALA A 8 -12.32 -0.98 -9.47
N GLU A 9 -12.67 0.18 -8.91
CA GLU A 9 -13.04 1.36 -9.71
C GLU A 9 -11.82 1.96 -10.42
N MET A 10 -10.66 2.03 -9.76
CA MET A 10 -9.44 2.55 -10.35
C MET A 10 -8.87 1.60 -11.43
N GLU A 11 -9.01 0.29 -11.28
CA GLU A 11 -8.67 -0.70 -12.31
C GLU A 11 -9.49 -0.47 -13.59
N LYS A 12 -10.81 -0.28 -13.46
CA LYS A 12 -11.68 0.05 -14.61
C LYS A 12 -11.28 1.38 -15.24
N TYR A 13 -11.06 2.40 -14.43
CA TYR A 13 -10.69 3.73 -14.92
C TYR A 13 -9.36 3.68 -15.69
N ALA A 14 -8.35 2.98 -15.17
CA ALA A 14 -7.08 2.77 -15.87
C ALA A 14 -7.27 2.06 -17.23
N HIS A 15 -8.12 1.03 -17.27
CA HIS A 15 -8.41 0.29 -18.49
C HIS A 15 -9.08 1.18 -19.55
N TYR A 16 -10.14 1.90 -19.19
CA TYR A 16 -10.92 2.69 -20.15
C TYR A 16 -10.23 3.99 -20.59
N ASN A 17 -9.49 4.64 -19.69
CA ASN A 17 -8.92 5.97 -19.94
C ASN A 17 -7.45 5.93 -20.38
N HIS A 18 -6.71 4.89 -19.97
CA HIS A 18 -5.27 4.80 -20.21
C HIS A 18 -4.84 3.49 -20.90
N ASN A 19 -5.78 2.59 -21.19
CA ASN A 19 -5.50 1.26 -21.76
C ASN A 19 -4.51 0.44 -20.91
N ILE A 20 -4.58 0.59 -19.58
CA ILE A 20 -3.72 -0.09 -18.62
C ILE A 20 -4.50 -1.21 -17.95
N THR A 21 -3.89 -2.38 -17.86
CA THR A 21 -4.41 -3.51 -17.08
C THR A 21 -3.44 -3.82 -15.96
N PHE A 22 -3.92 -3.79 -14.71
CA PHE A 22 -3.10 -4.12 -13.55
C PHE A 22 -2.98 -5.64 -13.39
N GLU A 23 -1.82 -6.08 -12.91
CA GLU A 23 -1.59 -7.46 -12.51
C GLU A 23 -1.68 -7.59 -10.99
N ASN A 24 -2.21 -8.72 -10.52
CA ASN A 24 -2.26 -8.99 -9.09
C ASN A 24 -0.91 -9.54 -8.61
N GLN A 25 -0.31 -8.86 -7.64
CA GLN A 25 0.91 -9.31 -6.97
C GLN A 25 0.63 -9.46 -5.48
N ASN A 26 0.87 -10.67 -4.95
CA ASN A 26 0.53 -11.02 -3.57
C ASN A 26 1.47 -10.39 -2.53
N TYR A 27 2.64 -9.90 -2.94
CA TYR A 27 3.62 -9.33 -2.02
C TYR A 27 4.35 -8.14 -2.67
N PHE A 28 4.52 -7.07 -1.90
CA PHE A 28 5.36 -5.94 -2.28
C PHE A 28 6.79 -6.20 -1.79
N GLY A 29 7.74 -6.31 -2.72
CA GLY A 29 9.14 -6.63 -2.40
C GLY A 29 9.96 -5.45 -1.86
N GLY A 30 9.37 -4.26 -1.79
CA GLY A 30 10.00 -3.08 -1.21
C GLY A 30 9.69 -2.95 0.28
N ILE A 31 10.53 -2.20 0.99
CA ILE A 31 10.22 -1.73 2.35
C ILE A 31 9.26 -0.55 2.19
N SER A 32 8.19 -0.52 2.98
CA SER A 32 7.22 0.57 2.97
C SER A 32 6.78 0.88 4.39
N ASP A 33 6.69 2.15 4.74
CA ASP A 33 6.14 2.60 6.04
C ASP A 33 4.72 2.09 6.27
N LEU A 34 4.00 1.76 5.20
CA LEU A 34 2.67 1.15 5.26
C LEU A 34 2.69 -0.27 5.86
N SER A 35 3.86 -0.89 6.05
CA SER A 35 3.96 -2.12 6.84
C SER A 35 3.84 -1.89 8.34
N TYR A 36 3.79 -0.64 8.80
CA TYR A 36 3.68 -0.23 10.21
C TYR A 36 2.28 0.35 10.55
N VAL A 37 1.27 0.11 9.72
CA VAL A 37 -0.10 0.62 9.92
C VAL A 37 -1.11 -0.48 10.24
N GLY A 38 -0.61 -1.61 10.73
CA GLY A 38 -1.40 -2.78 11.11
C GLY A 38 -0.62 -4.08 10.97
N LEU A 39 -1.02 -5.09 11.73
CA LEU A 39 -0.56 -6.46 11.53
C LEU A 39 -1.42 -7.20 10.51
N GLN A 40 -0.79 -7.75 9.47
CA GLN A 40 -1.51 -8.58 8.48
C GLN A 40 -1.93 -9.95 9.02
N ASN A 41 -1.25 -10.42 10.08
CA ASN A 41 -1.53 -11.70 10.74
C ASN A 41 -1.58 -11.45 12.25
N PRO A 42 -2.30 -12.30 13.03
CA PRO A 42 -2.39 -12.14 14.48
C PRO A 42 -1.02 -12.06 15.15
N LEU A 43 -0.91 -11.31 16.25
CA LEU A 43 0.36 -11.14 16.98
C LEU A 43 1.04 -12.47 17.32
N ASP A 44 0.27 -13.49 17.72
CA ASP A 44 0.77 -14.82 18.05
C ASP A 44 1.57 -15.49 16.91
N SER A 45 1.26 -15.14 15.65
CA SER A 45 1.98 -15.64 14.49
C SER A 45 3.38 -15.05 14.34
N MET A 46 3.70 -13.96 15.05
CA MET A 46 5.01 -13.32 15.04
C MET A 46 6.00 -13.94 16.04
N SER A 47 5.54 -14.82 16.94
CA SER A 47 6.40 -15.49 17.95
C SER A 47 7.65 -16.13 17.33
N SER A 48 7.48 -16.86 16.23
CA SER A 48 8.60 -17.50 15.52
C SER A 48 9.60 -16.48 14.95
N LEU A 49 9.15 -15.31 14.51
CA LEU A 49 10.05 -14.25 14.04
C LEU A 49 10.86 -13.69 15.21
N VAL A 50 10.17 -13.34 16.30
CA VAL A 50 10.78 -12.77 17.51
C VAL A 50 11.81 -13.73 18.12
N ASP A 51 11.43 -14.98 18.32
CA ASP A 51 12.28 -16.02 18.93
C ASP A 51 13.55 -16.30 18.12
N ASN A 52 13.51 -16.06 16.80
CA ASN A 52 14.63 -16.29 15.89
C ASN A 52 15.39 -15.00 15.52
N MET A 53 15.09 -13.86 16.13
CA MET A 53 15.77 -12.59 15.85
C MET A 53 16.80 -12.27 16.96
N PRO A 54 18.12 -12.44 16.73
CA PRO A 54 19.13 -12.37 17.80
C PRO A 54 19.21 -11.04 18.55
N LEU A 55 18.83 -9.95 17.88
CA LEU A 55 18.87 -8.59 18.40
C LEU A 55 17.52 -8.09 18.93
N TRP A 56 16.49 -8.95 18.93
CA TRP A 56 15.19 -8.58 19.49
C TRP A 56 15.32 -8.15 20.95
N ASP A 57 14.79 -6.97 21.28
CA ASP A 57 14.91 -6.29 22.57
C ASP A 57 16.36 -6.07 23.06
N LYS A 58 17.34 -6.19 22.15
CA LYS A 58 18.78 -5.98 22.38
C LYS A 58 19.36 -4.96 21.40
N GLY A 59 18.56 -3.95 21.05
CA GLY A 59 18.90 -2.89 20.11
C GLY A 59 18.01 -2.82 18.87
N TYR A 60 17.13 -3.80 18.67
CA TYR A 60 16.08 -3.75 17.67
C TYR A 60 14.76 -4.31 18.24
N SER A 61 13.67 -3.61 18.01
CA SER A 61 12.32 -4.04 18.39
C SER A 61 11.31 -3.34 17.48
N ILE A 62 10.17 -3.97 17.27
CA ILE A 62 9.00 -3.36 16.62
C ILE A 62 7.87 -3.37 17.66
N PRO A 63 7.06 -2.29 17.77
CA PRO A 63 5.96 -2.23 18.74
C PRO A 63 4.77 -3.09 18.28
N LEU A 64 4.91 -4.42 18.34
CA LEU A 64 3.95 -5.34 17.75
C LEU A 64 2.55 -5.24 18.37
N GLN A 65 2.46 -4.96 19.68
CA GLN A 65 1.17 -4.75 20.36
C GLN A 65 0.46 -3.51 19.82
N ASP A 66 1.18 -2.39 19.70
CA ASP A 66 0.61 -1.15 19.15
C ASP A 66 0.18 -1.35 17.69
N LEU A 67 0.93 -2.14 16.91
CA LEU A 67 0.57 -2.49 15.53
C LEU A 67 -0.64 -3.42 15.42
N GLU A 68 -0.88 -4.27 16.43
CA GLU A 68 -2.10 -5.09 16.48
C GLU A 68 -3.34 -4.24 16.73
N GLU A 69 -3.22 -3.24 17.61
CA GLU A 69 -4.29 -2.29 17.90
C GLU A 69 -4.49 -1.28 16.76
N PHE A 70 -3.41 -0.87 16.09
CA PHE A 70 -3.42 0.11 15.01
C PHE A 70 -3.69 -0.56 13.66
N ASP A 71 -4.91 -1.07 13.45
CA ASP A 71 -5.36 -1.66 12.19
C ASP A 71 -6.05 -0.63 11.28
N VAL A 72 -5.27 -0.01 10.39
CA VAL A 72 -5.78 1.02 9.46
C VAL A 72 -5.77 0.50 8.03
N PRO A 73 -6.90 0.57 7.30
CA PRO A 73 -6.92 0.20 5.89
C PRO A 73 -6.07 1.18 5.08
N VAL A 74 -5.10 0.64 4.32
CA VAL A 74 -4.19 1.45 3.50
C VAL A 74 -4.29 1.10 2.02
N LEU A 75 -4.05 2.13 1.20
CA LEU A 75 -3.89 2.03 -0.24
C LEU A 75 -2.67 2.84 -0.64
N ASN A 76 -1.71 2.18 -1.29
CA ASN A 76 -0.58 2.85 -1.92
C ASN A 76 -0.84 3.00 -3.41
N MET A 77 -0.81 4.21 -3.92
CA MET A 77 -0.95 4.50 -5.35
C MET A 77 0.17 5.44 -5.77
N GLY A 78 1.03 4.97 -6.67
CA GLY A 78 2.25 5.68 -7.05
C GLY A 78 2.69 5.35 -8.48
N PRO A 79 3.82 5.93 -8.91
CA PRO A 79 4.34 5.75 -10.26
C PRO A 79 4.94 4.36 -10.44
N VAL A 80 5.11 3.96 -11.69
CA VAL A 80 5.88 2.76 -12.04
C VAL A 80 7.38 3.12 -12.05
N GLY A 81 8.14 2.45 -11.20
CA GLY A 81 9.58 2.66 -11.04
C GLY A 81 10.38 1.36 -11.07
N LYS A 82 11.70 1.51 -11.14
CA LYS A 82 12.65 0.39 -11.11
C LYS A 82 13.91 0.78 -10.33
N ASP A 83 14.50 -0.21 -9.67
CA ASP A 83 15.73 -0.10 -8.89
C ASP A 83 15.62 0.90 -7.71
N ALA A 84 14.52 0.86 -6.95
CA ALA A 84 14.33 1.69 -5.77
C ALA A 84 15.48 1.52 -4.76
N HIS A 85 15.98 2.63 -4.21
CA HIS A 85 17.12 2.69 -3.29
C HIS A 85 18.46 2.23 -3.92
N GLN A 86 18.59 2.27 -5.25
CA GLN A 86 19.82 2.02 -5.97
C GLN A 86 20.24 3.26 -6.77
N TRP A 87 21.52 3.37 -7.13
CA TRP A 87 22.00 4.50 -7.95
C TRP A 87 21.41 4.53 -9.37
N THR A 88 20.82 3.42 -9.83
CA THR A 88 20.10 3.30 -11.11
C THR A 88 18.59 3.53 -10.98
N GLU A 89 18.11 3.99 -9.83
CA GLU A 89 16.71 4.29 -9.58
C GLU A 89 16.13 5.20 -10.67
N ARG A 90 14.98 4.81 -11.21
CA ARG A 90 14.28 5.55 -12.27
C ARG A 90 12.79 5.24 -12.27
N LEU A 91 12.02 6.12 -12.88
CA LEU A 91 10.58 5.98 -13.04
C LEU A 91 10.14 6.21 -14.49
N ASP A 92 8.98 5.67 -14.85
CA ASP A 92 8.32 5.98 -16.11
C ASP A 92 7.68 7.37 -16.04
N VAL A 93 8.26 8.32 -16.79
CA VAL A 93 7.87 9.74 -16.79
C VAL A 93 6.44 9.92 -17.32
N ASN A 94 6.04 9.20 -18.36
CA ASN A 94 4.70 9.32 -18.93
C ASN A 94 3.67 8.79 -17.94
N TYR A 95 3.96 7.62 -17.33
CA TYR A 95 3.08 7.09 -16.31
C TYR A 95 2.97 8.05 -15.11
N ALA A 96 4.08 8.59 -14.63
CA ALA A 96 4.09 9.43 -13.42
C ALA A 96 3.43 10.80 -13.62
N PHE A 97 3.65 11.45 -14.77
CA PHE A 97 3.24 12.83 -14.99
C PHE A 97 2.05 13.00 -15.95
N GLU A 98 1.52 11.90 -16.51
CA GLU A 98 0.29 11.94 -17.30
C GLU A 98 -0.75 11.01 -16.68
N THR A 99 -0.51 9.70 -16.70
CA THR A 99 -1.47 8.69 -16.22
C THR A 99 -1.78 8.86 -14.73
N LEU A 100 -0.75 8.87 -13.88
CA LEU A 100 -0.93 8.96 -12.43
C LEU A 100 -1.54 10.31 -12.02
N LEU A 101 -1.14 11.41 -12.66
CA LEU A 101 -1.72 12.73 -12.37
C LEU A 101 -3.20 12.82 -12.73
N ASP A 102 -3.65 12.13 -13.77
CA ASP A 102 -5.07 12.01 -14.10
C ASP A 102 -5.82 11.11 -13.10
N MET A 103 -5.24 9.97 -12.75
CA MET A 103 -5.91 8.97 -11.89
C MET A 103 -5.93 9.34 -10.40
N LEU A 104 -4.92 10.03 -9.89
CA LEU A 104 -4.74 10.29 -8.46
C LEU A 104 -5.87 11.13 -7.84
N PRO A 105 -6.32 12.25 -8.45
CA PRO A 105 -7.48 13.00 -7.95
C PRO A 105 -8.74 12.15 -7.89
N LYS A 106 -8.93 11.24 -8.86
CA LYS A 106 -10.09 10.36 -8.90
C LYS A 106 -10.08 9.34 -7.76
N CYS A 107 -8.91 8.77 -7.47
CA CYS A 107 -8.71 7.87 -6.34
C CYS A 107 -9.03 8.58 -5.01
N ILE A 108 -8.49 9.79 -4.80
CA ILE A 108 -8.75 10.60 -3.61
C ILE A 108 -10.24 10.92 -3.47
N GLU A 109 -10.89 11.36 -4.55
CA GLU A 109 -12.33 11.64 -4.57
C GLU A 109 -13.14 10.41 -4.13
N LYS A 110 -12.84 9.24 -4.69
CA LYS A 110 -13.55 8.00 -4.37
C LYS A 110 -13.36 7.57 -2.91
N LEU A 111 -12.15 7.72 -2.36
CA LEU A 111 -11.88 7.45 -0.95
C LEU A 111 -12.70 8.39 -0.03
N LEU A 112 -12.84 9.66 -0.39
CA LEU A 112 -13.51 10.65 0.44
C LEU A 112 -15.04 10.67 0.28
N VAL A 113 -15.56 10.48 -0.93
CA VAL A 113 -17.01 10.46 -1.21
C VAL A 113 -17.68 9.24 -0.62
N SER A 114 -17.10 8.05 -0.82
CA SER A 114 -17.64 6.83 -0.25
C SER A 114 -17.63 6.85 1.28
N ASN A 115 -16.67 7.53 1.90
CA ASN A 115 -16.66 7.75 3.36
C ASN A 115 -17.80 8.63 3.87
N LYS A 116 -18.28 9.60 3.07
CA LYS A 116 -19.44 10.42 3.47
C LYS A 116 -20.74 9.62 3.47
N ILE A 117 -20.89 8.67 2.55
CA ILE A 117 -22.09 7.82 2.45
C ILE A 117 -22.17 6.84 3.62
N THR A 118 -21.04 6.30 4.09
CA THR A 118 -21.01 5.32 5.19
C THR A 118 -21.18 5.95 6.58
N GLN A 119 -21.00 7.28 6.70
CA GLN A 119 -21.20 8.03 7.96
C GLN A 119 -22.55 8.79 8.02
N SER A 120 -23.40 8.63 7.01
CA SER A 120 -24.78 9.19 6.96
C SER A 120 -25.80 8.11 7.30
#